data_AF-A0A2E5YFE9-F1
#
_entry.id   AF-A0A2E5YFE9-F1
#
_cell.length_a   1.000
_cell.length_b   1.000
_cell.length_c   1.000
_cell.angle_alpha   90.00
_cell.angle_beta   90.00
_cell.angle_gamma   90.00
#
_symmetry.space_group_name_H-M   'P 1'
#
loop_
_entity.id
_entity.type
_entity.pdbx_description
1 polymer ?
#
loop_
_entity_poly.entity_id
_entity_poly.type
_entity_poly.pdbx_seq_one_letter_code
_entity_poly.pdbx_strand_id
1 'polypeptide(L)'
;MDPKTRSKLSLGAGLIIGGLLVARLTIFTAKTTPYSRGQLIAAEQGCLACHWEGASELTAAGAPQPSLPGEEVPPLIGCELSHADFSSWVLNGRPEGAQPSSASTDLQGPQEVVMPAYKNRLNAQDVSDLHAWSLIEAPRAHVKQGPDYGRLAEAERLAVKHGCFFCHGKLGQGGVNNPGSLTGEIPALTGDDFDHLCDDSDPAAVEEWIRTGRSERFLSGSPFSPVGRWFMDRQLTKMPAYDETLSDDEVDLLVEYCLHLGNLGPMDPTVYASHQVALNTPSDPELTTQPAAPSITDDSPRLPPAVAELFSQHCIRCHGPKKQKSDYRMDTKEAAFALGEIAEFLETSTITPGDPKSSLLVTFLLAEEEDPENEIFPMPPDEEDRFTPEQITLISEWVAAGAPWHESQELQSTYTD
;
A
#
# COMPACT_ATOMS: atom_id res chain seq x y z
N MET A 1 -38.36 23.89 -43.56
CA MET A 1 -38.13 22.49 -43.13
C MET A 1 -39.47 21.84 -42.85
N ASP A 2 -39.74 20.69 -43.47
CA ASP A 2 -41.01 19.96 -43.38
C ASP A 2 -41.24 19.41 -41.94
N PRO A 3 -42.44 19.55 -41.34
CA PRO A 3 -42.78 19.01 -40.02
C PRO A 3 -42.51 17.51 -39.86
N LYS A 4 -42.59 16.72 -40.94
CA LYS A 4 -42.24 15.28 -40.91
C LYS A 4 -40.74 15.04 -40.69
N THR A 5 -39.88 15.97 -41.10
CA THR A 5 -38.43 15.88 -40.90
C THR A 5 -38.05 16.19 -39.45
N ARG A 6 -38.73 17.15 -38.80
CA ARG A 6 -38.52 17.46 -37.37
C ARG A 6 -38.89 16.30 -36.45
N SER A 7 -39.99 15.59 -36.74
CA SER A 7 -40.43 14.43 -35.95
C SER A 7 -39.46 13.24 -36.01
N LYS A 8 -38.83 12.99 -37.17
CA LYS A 8 -37.82 11.93 -37.32
C LYS A 8 -36.50 12.27 -36.61
N LEU A 9 -36.09 13.53 -36.63
CA LEU A 9 -34.91 13.99 -35.87
C LEU A 9 -35.14 13.95 -34.35
N SER A 10 -36.33 14.29 -33.85
CA SER A 10 -36.63 14.22 -32.42
C SER A 10 -36.77 12.78 -31.91
N LEU A 11 -37.32 11.87 -32.72
CA LEU A 11 -37.39 10.44 -32.38
C LEU A 11 -36.00 9.78 -32.40
N GLY A 12 -35.19 10.11 -33.41
CA GLY A 12 -33.80 9.63 -33.52
C GLY A 12 -32.92 10.14 -32.37
N ALA A 13 -33.02 11.43 -32.03
CA ALA A 13 -32.31 12.00 -30.88
C ALA A 13 -32.81 11.41 -29.54
N GLY A 14 -34.11 11.18 -29.38
CA GLY A 14 -34.68 10.55 -28.17
C GLY A 14 -34.26 9.09 -27.99
N LEU A 15 -34.13 8.32 -29.08
CA LEU A 15 -33.61 6.95 -29.06
C LEU A 15 -32.09 6.90 -28.80
N ILE A 16 -31.32 7.84 -29.33
CA ILE A 16 -29.87 7.94 -29.07
C ILE A 16 -29.63 8.37 -27.62
N ILE A 17 -30.34 9.39 -27.12
CA ILE A 17 -30.22 9.86 -25.73
C ILE A 17 -30.72 8.77 -24.77
N GLY A 18 -31.86 8.13 -25.06
CA GLY A 18 -32.39 7.01 -24.27
C GLY A 18 -31.49 5.78 -24.28
N GLY A 19 -30.88 5.46 -25.43
CA GLY A 19 -29.91 4.37 -25.57
C GLY A 19 -28.59 4.65 -24.84
N LEU A 20 -28.08 5.88 -24.91
CA LEU A 20 -26.90 6.32 -24.14
C LEU A 20 -27.18 6.33 -22.63
N LEU A 21 -28.39 6.73 -22.21
CA LEU A 21 -28.79 6.73 -20.81
C LEU A 21 -28.93 5.29 -20.27
N VAL A 22 -29.52 4.38 -21.04
CA VAL A 22 -29.65 2.96 -20.67
C VAL A 22 -28.28 2.27 -20.67
N ALA A 23 -27.42 2.50 -21.67
CA ALA A 23 -26.06 1.98 -21.69
C ALA A 23 -25.24 2.46 -20.48
N ARG A 24 -25.37 3.74 -20.10
CA ARG A 24 -24.77 4.29 -18.88
C ARG A 24 -25.30 3.63 -17.60
N LEU A 25 -26.57 3.24 -17.57
CA LEU A 25 -27.23 2.65 -16.40
C LEU A 25 -27.04 1.13 -16.25
N THR A 26 -26.74 0.39 -17.32
CA THR A 26 -26.63 -1.08 -17.27
C THR A 26 -25.24 -1.64 -17.58
N ILE A 27 -24.37 -0.88 -18.25
CA ILE A 27 -23.02 -1.34 -18.64
C ILE A 27 -21.93 -0.55 -17.90
N PHE A 28 -22.19 0.69 -17.48
CA PHE A 28 -21.19 1.62 -16.96
C PHE A 28 -21.53 2.20 -15.57
N THR A 29 -22.12 1.39 -14.70
CA THR A 29 -22.21 1.72 -13.27
C THR A 29 -20.87 1.41 -12.61
N ALA A 30 -20.30 2.37 -11.89
CA ALA A 30 -19.15 2.16 -11.02
C ALA A 30 -19.33 0.88 -10.20
N LYS A 31 -18.45 -0.11 -10.42
CA LYS A 31 -18.47 -1.36 -9.68
C LYS A 31 -17.68 -1.14 -8.39
N THR A 32 -18.37 -1.21 -7.26
CA THR A 32 -17.71 -1.18 -5.96
C THR A 32 -16.92 -2.46 -5.75
N THR A 33 -15.63 -2.36 -5.49
CA THR A 33 -14.76 -3.47 -5.04
C THR A 33 -14.95 -3.73 -3.54
N PRO A 34 -14.58 -4.92 -3.02
CA PRO A 34 -14.57 -5.17 -1.57
C PRO A 34 -13.83 -4.08 -0.80
N TYR A 35 -12.67 -3.64 -1.32
CA TYR A 35 -11.92 -2.49 -0.82
C TYR A 35 -12.79 -1.22 -0.66
N SER A 36 -13.42 -0.76 -1.75
CA SER A 36 -14.22 0.48 -1.71
C SER A 36 -15.43 0.38 -0.78
N ARG A 37 -16.06 -0.81 -0.69
CA ARG A 37 -17.16 -1.04 0.27
C ARG A 37 -16.67 -1.03 1.70
N GLY A 38 -15.52 -1.65 1.97
CA GLY A 38 -14.87 -1.65 3.28
C GLY A 38 -14.52 -0.24 3.76
N GLN A 39 -13.98 0.59 2.88
CA GLN A 39 -13.67 1.99 3.18
C GLN A 39 -14.93 2.78 3.59
N LEU A 40 -16.03 2.61 2.85
CA LEU A 40 -17.31 3.25 3.18
C LEU A 40 -17.86 2.74 4.52
N ILE A 41 -17.79 1.43 4.77
CA ILE A 41 -18.21 0.83 6.04
C ILE A 41 -17.41 1.43 7.21
N ALA A 42 -16.08 1.51 7.07
CA ALA A 42 -15.21 2.08 8.10
C ALA A 42 -15.58 3.52 8.43
N ALA A 43 -15.87 4.33 7.40
CA ALA A 43 -16.30 5.71 7.56
C ALA A 43 -17.70 5.82 8.20
N GLU A 44 -18.68 5.07 7.71
CA GLU A 44 -20.08 5.12 8.16
C GLU A 44 -20.28 4.58 9.58
N GLN A 45 -19.50 3.57 9.97
CA GLN A 45 -19.55 3.02 11.32
C GLN A 45 -18.65 3.77 12.31
N GLY A 46 -17.87 4.75 11.84
CA GLY A 46 -16.98 5.55 12.69
C GLY A 46 -15.79 4.75 13.23
N CYS A 47 -15.35 3.71 12.53
CA CYS A 47 -14.23 2.87 12.97
C CYS A 47 -12.95 3.70 13.15
N LEU A 48 -12.72 4.66 12.25
CA LEU A 48 -11.57 5.57 12.28
C LEU A 48 -11.60 6.59 13.43
N ALA A 49 -12.73 6.75 14.13
CA ALA A 49 -12.79 7.65 15.29
C ALA A 49 -11.93 7.14 16.46
N CYS A 50 -11.69 5.83 16.52
CA CYS A 50 -10.83 5.20 17.54
C CYS A 50 -9.59 4.52 16.92
N HIS A 51 -9.66 4.07 15.66
CA HIS A 51 -8.61 3.26 15.02
C HIS A 51 -7.88 3.99 13.87
N TRP A 52 -7.43 5.23 14.10
CA TRP A 52 -6.69 6.02 13.10
C TRP A 52 -5.20 5.60 13.00
N GLU A 53 -4.54 5.91 11.87
CA GLU A 53 -3.14 5.57 11.56
C GLU A 53 -2.12 6.08 12.60
N GLY A 54 -2.42 7.16 13.33
CA GLY A 54 -1.57 7.69 14.41
C GLY A 54 -2.12 7.42 15.82
N ALA A 55 -2.90 6.36 16.02
CA ALA A 55 -3.12 5.87 17.39
C ALA A 55 -1.78 5.56 18.09
N SER A 56 -0.71 5.29 17.31
CA SER A 56 0.69 5.19 17.71
C SER A 56 1.32 6.48 18.30
N GLU A 57 0.83 7.67 17.94
CA GLU A 57 1.33 8.94 18.50
C GLU A 57 0.54 9.38 19.74
N LEU A 58 -0.76 9.11 19.77
CA LEU A 58 -1.58 9.28 20.98
C LEU A 58 -1.22 8.24 22.07
N THR A 59 -0.78 7.03 21.70
CA THR A 59 -0.15 6.08 22.65
C THR A 59 1.17 6.61 23.20
N ALA A 60 1.99 7.26 22.36
CA ALA A 60 3.23 7.90 22.82
C ALA A 60 2.96 9.08 23.78
N ALA A 61 1.82 9.74 23.66
CA ALA A 61 1.37 10.83 24.54
C ALA A 61 0.60 10.37 25.79
N GLY A 62 0.48 9.05 26.04
CA GLY A 62 -0.19 8.51 27.22
C GLY A 62 -1.72 8.59 27.17
N ALA A 63 -2.34 8.69 25.99
CA ALA A 63 -3.78 8.56 25.86
C ALA A 63 -4.22 7.12 26.19
N PRO A 64 -5.27 6.94 27.02
CA PRO A 64 -5.73 5.60 27.40
C PRO A 64 -6.20 4.83 26.16
N GLN A 65 -5.52 3.72 25.87
CA GLN A 65 -5.99 2.76 24.89
C GLN A 65 -7.28 2.10 25.38
N PRO A 66 -8.17 1.65 24.47
CA PRO A 66 -9.24 0.72 24.78
C PRO A 66 -8.68 -0.68 25.14
N SER A 67 -7.81 -0.80 26.15
CA SER A 67 -7.21 -2.08 26.50
C SER A 67 -8.23 -3.01 27.17
N LEU A 68 -8.39 -4.23 26.64
CA LEU A 68 -8.80 -5.34 27.50
C LEU A 68 -7.65 -5.63 28.49
N PRO A 69 -7.92 -6.03 29.75
CA PRO A 69 -6.85 -6.34 30.69
C PRO A 69 -5.93 -7.46 30.14
N GLY A 70 -4.72 -7.09 29.73
CA GLY A 70 -3.67 -8.03 29.32
C GLY A 70 -3.58 -8.39 27.83
N GLU A 71 -4.35 -7.76 26.94
CA GLU A 71 -4.27 -7.99 25.48
C GLU A 71 -4.10 -6.67 24.72
N GLU A 72 -3.12 -6.63 23.81
CA GLU A 72 -2.86 -5.51 22.91
C GLU A 72 -3.96 -5.46 21.85
N VAL A 73 -4.62 -4.30 21.68
CA VAL A 73 -5.66 -4.14 20.66
C VAL A 73 -4.97 -4.03 19.30
N PRO A 74 -5.26 -4.94 18.34
CA PRO A 74 -4.62 -4.89 17.03
C PRO A 74 -5.07 -3.63 16.27
N PRO A 75 -4.19 -3.05 15.42
CA PRO A 75 -4.56 -1.91 14.61
C PRO A 75 -5.67 -2.30 13.62
N LEU A 76 -6.51 -1.33 13.24
CA LEU A 76 -7.51 -1.56 12.20
C LEU A 76 -6.89 -1.50 10.81
N ILE A 77 -5.98 -0.57 10.55
CA ILE A 77 -5.22 -0.51 9.29
C ILE A 77 -4.02 -1.46 9.41
N GLY A 78 -3.81 -2.32 8.41
CA GLY A 78 -2.74 -3.33 8.47
C GLY A 78 -2.97 -4.42 9.51
N CYS A 79 -4.23 -4.74 9.80
CA CYS A 79 -4.56 -5.80 10.73
C CYS A 79 -4.21 -7.18 10.13
N GLU A 80 -3.12 -7.80 10.59
CA GLU A 80 -2.71 -9.13 10.11
C GLU A 80 -3.44 -10.30 10.80
N LEU A 81 -4.54 -10.01 11.51
CA LEU A 81 -5.37 -11.05 12.11
C LEU A 81 -5.90 -12.01 11.04
N SER A 82 -6.13 -13.26 11.45
CA SER A 82 -6.92 -14.16 10.62
C SER A 82 -8.32 -13.56 10.37
N HIS A 83 -8.92 -13.86 9.22
CA HIS A 83 -10.27 -13.33 8.94
C HIS A 83 -11.31 -13.76 10.00
N ALA A 84 -11.13 -14.93 10.62
CA ALA A 84 -11.98 -15.39 11.72
C ALA A 84 -11.82 -14.53 12.98
N ASP A 85 -10.58 -14.23 13.37
CA ASP A 85 -10.29 -13.38 14.52
C ASP A 85 -10.73 -11.94 14.31
N PHE A 86 -10.44 -11.38 13.13
CA PHE A 86 -10.93 -10.06 12.71
C PHE A 86 -12.45 -10.00 12.79
N SER A 87 -13.12 -11.03 12.27
CA SER A 87 -14.58 -11.12 12.32
C SER A 87 -15.12 -11.20 13.75
N SER A 88 -14.46 -11.94 14.63
CA SER A 88 -14.87 -12.00 16.03
C SER A 88 -14.71 -10.64 16.72
N TRP A 89 -13.59 -9.95 16.50
CA TRP A 89 -13.37 -8.60 17.03
C TRP A 89 -14.45 -7.63 16.59
N VAL A 90 -14.76 -7.56 15.29
CA VAL A 90 -15.77 -6.64 14.77
C VAL A 90 -17.18 -7.01 15.24
N LEU A 91 -17.58 -8.27 15.13
CA LEU A 91 -18.95 -8.68 15.43
C LEU A 91 -19.23 -8.75 16.93
N ASN A 92 -18.24 -9.14 17.73
CA ASN A 92 -18.41 -9.44 19.15
C ASN A 92 -17.69 -8.47 20.10
N GLY A 93 -16.84 -7.58 19.58
CA GLY A 93 -16.00 -6.68 20.39
C GLY A 93 -14.83 -7.37 21.08
N ARG A 94 -14.48 -8.60 20.67
CA ARG A 94 -13.49 -9.47 21.34
C ARG A 94 -13.03 -10.64 20.45
N PRO A 95 -11.84 -11.22 20.69
CA PRO A 95 -11.36 -12.34 19.90
C PRO A 95 -12.16 -13.62 20.18
N GLU A 96 -12.03 -14.60 19.29
CA GLU A 96 -12.72 -15.88 19.42
C GLU A 96 -12.27 -16.62 20.69
N GLY A 97 -13.21 -17.18 21.45
CA GLY A 97 -12.90 -17.91 22.69
C GLY A 97 -12.70 -17.06 23.95
N ALA A 98 -12.63 -15.73 23.84
CA ALA A 98 -12.56 -14.84 25.01
C ALA A 98 -13.83 -14.93 25.86
N GLN A 99 -13.68 -15.18 27.17
CA GLN A 99 -14.81 -15.15 28.11
C GLN A 99 -15.30 -13.71 28.28
N PRO A 100 -16.62 -13.46 28.43
CA PRO A 100 -17.10 -12.13 28.73
C PRO A 100 -16.52 -11.75 30.09
N SER A 101 -15.78 -10.64 30.17
CA SER A 101 -15.29 -10.20 31.46
C SER A 101 -16.49 -9.91 32.37
N SER A 102 -16.43 -10.37 33.62
CA SER A 102 -17.40 -10.05 34.67
C SER A 102 -17.37 -8.56 35.07
N ALA A 103 -16.58 -7.75 34.37
CA ALA A 103 -16.35 -6.33 34.62
C ALA A 103 -17.59 -5.44 34.40
N SER A 104 -18.69 -5.97 33.86
CA SER A 104 -19.93 -5.19 33.68
C SER A 104 -20.72 -4.91 34.97
N THR A 105 -20.29 -5.41 36.14
CA THR A 105 -21.07 -5.31 37.39
C THR A 105 -20.49 -4.43 38.49
N ASP A 106 -19.25 -3.95 38.40
CA ASP A 106 -18.63 -3.09 39.43
C ASP A 106 -17.83 -1.94 38.80
N LEU A 107 -18.53 -0.90 38.37
CA LEU A 107 -17.92 0.31 37.81
C LEU A 107 -17.58 1.30 38.94
N GLN A 108 -16.43 1.11 39.59
CA GLN A 108 -15.78 2.11 40.45
C GLN A 108 -14.32 2.30 39.98
N GLY A 109 -14.14 2.90 38.80
CA GLY A 109 -12.84 3.22 38.20
C GLY A 109 -12.98 4.08 36.94
N PRO A 110 -11.87 4.68 36.43
CA PRO A 110 -11.89 5.41 35.15
C PRO A 110 -12.42 4.47 34.05
N GLN A 111 -13.36 4.96 33.27
CA GLN A 111 -14.05 4.17 32.24
C GLN A 111 -13.05 3.79 31.14
N GLU A 112 -12.68 2.51 31.06
CA GLU A 112 -11.93 1.96 29.94
C GLU A 112 -12.82 2.04 28.68
N VAL A 113 -12.28 2.58 27.59
CA VAL A 113 -12.94 2.49 26.29
C VAL A 113 -12.97 1.00 25.91
N VAL A 114 -14.11 0.48 25.44
CA VAL A 114 -14.25 -0.93 25.04
C VAL A 114 -14.66 -0.99 23.58
N MET A 115 -14.09 -1.93 22.82
CA MET A 115 -14.48 -2.18 21.43
C MET A 115 -15.97 -2.59 21.36
N PRO A 116 -16.84 -1.82 20.67
CA PRO A 116 -18.25 -2.17 20.55
C PRO A 116 -18.45 -3.38 19.63
N ALA A 117 -19.51 -4.13 19.89
CA ALA A 117 -19.92 -5.26 19.05
C ALA A 117 -20.83 -4.82 17.90
N TYR A 118 -20.42 -5.05 16.65
CA TYR A 118 -21.14 -4.62 15.45
C TYR A 118 -22.11 -5.66 14.87
N LYS A 119 -22.30 -6.83 15.50
CA LYS A 119 -23.18 -7.92 14.99
C LYS A 119 -24.64 -7.54 14.66
N ASN A 120 -25.13 -6.42 15.21
CA ASN A 120 -26.49 -5.93 14.93
C ASN A 120 -26.52 -4.86 13.81
N ARG A 121 -25.36 -4.51 13.25
CA ARG A 121 -25.17 -3.46 12.25
C ARG A 121 -24.48 -3.97 10.99
N LEU A 122 -23.53 -4.89 11.14
CA LEU A 122 -22.73 -5.45 10.07
C LEU A 122 -23.02 -6.95 9.89
N ASN A 123 -23.06 -7.39 8.64
CA ASN A 123 -23.15 -8.80 8.26
C ASN A 123 -21.76 -9.35 7.87
N ALA A 124 -21.68 -10.64 7.55
CA ALA A 124 -20.40 -11.30 7.23
C ALA A 124 -19.70 -10.71 5.99
N GLN A 125 -20.44 -10.29 4.98
CA GLN A 125 -19.87 -9.63 3.80
C GLN A 125 -19.29 -8.27 4.16
N ASP A 126 -20.01 -7.48 4.97
CA ASP A 126 -19.54 -6.16 5.40
C ASP A 126 -18.21 -6.28 6.16
N VAL A 127 -18.08 -7.30 7.01
CA VAL A 127 -16.85 -7.59 7.76
C VAL A 127 -15.73 -8.06 6.83
N SER A 128 -16.05 -8.85 5.81
CA SER A 128 -15.08 -9.28 4.79
C SER A 128 -14.54 -8.10 3.97
N ASP A 129 -15.43 -7.20 3.54
CA ASP A 129 -15.08 -5.97 2.82
C ASP A 129 -14.24 -5.05 3.70
N LEU A 130 -14.61 -4.87 4.97
CA LEU A 130 -13.85 -4.09 5.95
C LEU A 130 -12.44 -4.69 6.18
N HIS A 131 -12.32 -6.01 6.23
CA HIS A 131 -11.03 -6.68 6.37
C HIS A 131 -10.17 -6.53 5.11
N ALA A 132 -10.77 -6.61 3.92
CA ALA A 132 -10.06 -6.36 2.67
C ALA A 132 -9.49 -4.94 2.63
N TRP A 133 -10.31 -3.93 2.96
CA TRP A 133 -9.86 -2.55 3.08
C TRP A 133 -8.73 -2.39 4.10
N SER A 134 -8.90 -2.93 5.31
CA SER A 134 -7.89 -2.96 6.37
C SER A 134 -6.52 -3.48 5.89
N LEU A 135 -6.52 -4.63 5.21
CA LEU A 135 -5.31 -5.28 4.69
C LEU A 135 -4.65 -4.48 3.55
N ILE A 136 -5.45 -3.89 2.66
CA ILE A 136 -4.95 -3.16 1.49
C ILE A 136 -4.43 -1.76 1.87
N GLU A 137 -5.03 -1.13 2.89
CA GLU A 137 -4.61 0.17 3.39
C GLU A 137 -3.29 0.11 4.15
N ALA A 138 -2.92 -1.06 4.68
CA ALA A 138 -1.67 -1.30 5.40
C ALA A 138 -0.49 -0.58 4.74
N PRO A 139 0.33 0.17 5.50
CA PRO A 139 1.59 0.69 4.99
C PRO A 139 2.36 -0.47 4.35
N ARG A 140 2.77 -0.31 3.08
CA ARG A 140 3.49 -1.38 2.35
C ARG A 140 4.95 -1.50 2.78
N ALA A 141 5.21 -1.43 4.09
CA ALA A 141 6.49 -1.75 4.70
C ALA A 141 6.85 -3.25 4.60
N HIS A 142 6.00 -4.09 3.98
CA HIS A 142 6.08 -5.55 4.04
C HIS A 142 6.25 -6.28 2.70
N VAL A 143 6.53 -5.57 1.59
CA VAL A 143 7.29 -6.25 0.53
C VAL A 143 8.68 -6.42 1.10
N LYS A 144 8.95 -7.59 1.70
CA LYS A 144 10.25 -7.93 2.26
C LYS A 144 11.32 -7.54 1.22
N GLN A 145 12.31 -6.77 1.64
CA GLN A 145 13.33 -6.26 0.74
C GLN A 145 14.50 -7.23 0.66
N GLY A 146 15.08 -7.42 -0.53
CA GLY A 146 16.21 -8.34 -0.76
C GLY A 146 16.36 -8.75 -2.23
N PRO A 147 17.46 -9.42 -2.61
CA PRO A 147 17.81 -9.70 -4.01
C PRO A 147 17.08 -10.89 -4.65
N ASP A 148 16.28 -11.65 -3.90
CA ASP A 148 15.72 -12.96 -4.34
C ASP A 148 14.19 -12.99 -4.55
N TYR A 149 13.53 -11.85 -4.79
CA TYR A 149 12.07 -11.82 -5.00
C TYR A 149 11.63 -12.13 -6.44
N GLY A 150 10.40 -12.62 -6.54
CA GLY A 150 9.72 -12.88 -7.81
C GLY A 150 9.58 -11.65 -8.70
N ARG A 151 9.52 -11.85 -10.02
CA ARG A 151 9.25 -10.81 -11.03
C ARG A 151 8.02 -9.96 -10.71
N LEU A 152 7.00 -10.53 -10.08
CA LEU A 152 5.79 -9.80 -9.67
C LEU A 152 6.04 -8.76 -8.57
N ALA A 153 6.95 -9.02 -7.63
CA ALA A 153 7.32 -8.04 -6.61
C ALA A 153 8.13 -6.88 -7.18
N GLU A 154 8.98 -7.14 -8.18
CA GLU A 154 9.66 -6.09 -8.93
C GLU A 154 8.67 -5.22 -9.69
N ALA A 155 7.71 -5.84 -10.37
CA ALA A 155 6.68 -5.13 -11.09
C ALA A 155 5.76 -4.29 -10.19
N GLU A 156 5.40 -4.78 -9.00
CA GLU A 156 4.63 -3.98 -8.03
C GLU A 156 5.42 -2.74 -7.58
N ARG A 157 6.72 -2.89 -7.26
CA ARG A 157 7.58 -1.77 -6.89
C ARG A 157 7.66 -0.74 -8.01
N LEU A 158 7.76 -1.21 -9.25
CA LEU A 158 7.74 -0.34 -10.42
C LEU A 158 6.40 0.39 -10.55
N ALA A 159 5.27 -0.29 -10.34
CA ALA A 159 3.95 0.32 -10.36
C ALA A 159 3.78 1.39 -9.26
N VAL A 160 4.33 1.16 -8.05
CA VAL A 160 4.38 2.16 -6.97
C VAL A 160 5.25 3.35 -7.37
N LYS A 161 6.48 3.09 -7.85
CA LYS A 161 7.44 4.13 -8.28
C LYS A 161 6.87 5.05 -9.36
N HIS A 162 6.10 4.51 -10.30
CA HIS A 162 5.46 5.28 -11.37
C HIS A 162 4.05 5.80 -11.01
N GLY A 163 3.63 5.62 -9.76
CA GLY A 163 2.41 6.20 -9.23
C GLY A 163 1.11 5.58 -9.78
N CYS A 164 1.16 4.36 -10.34
CA CYS A 164 0.02 3.74 -11.00
C CYS A 164 -1.20 3.64 -10.07
N PHE A 165 -0.97 3.34 -8.79
CA PHE A 165 -2.02 3.18 -7.78
C PHE A 165 -2.62 4.50 -7.27
N PHE A 166 -2.01 5.66 -7.53
CA PHE A 166 -2.63 6.94 -7.19
C PHE A 166 -3.93 7.17 -7.98
N CYS A 167 -3.91 6.78 -9.25
CA CYS A 167 -5.07 6.87 -10.12
C CYS A 167 -5.92 5.60 -10.08
N HIS A 168 -5.29 4.42 -10.17
CA HIS A 168 -6.02 3.16 -10.22
C HIS A 168 -6.43 2.62 -8.85
N GLY A 169 -6.26 3.38 -7.78
CA GLY A 169 -6.52 2.94 -6.40
C GLY A 169 -5.43 1.99 -5.88
N LYS A 170 -5.34 1.82 -4.55
CA LYS A 170 -4.40 0.90 -3.92
C LYS A 170 -4.56 -0.51 -4.53
N LEU A 171 -3.47 -1.14 -4.98
CA LEU A 171 -3.47 -2.42 -5.72
C LEU A 171 -4.43 -2.48 -6.91
N GLY A 172 -4.64 -1.34 -7.59
CA GLY A 172 -5.49 -1.30 -8.76
C GLY A 172 -6.97 -1.53 -8.46
N GLN A 173 -7.45 -1.26 -7.25
CA GLN A 173 -8.86 -1.51 -6.87
C GLN A 173 -9.86 -0.49 -7.44
N GLY A 174 -9.39 0.50 -8.21
CA GLY A 174 -10.21 1.52 -8.86
C GLY A 174 -10.90 2.46 -7.86
N GLY A 175 -12.04 3.01 -8.27
CA GLY A 175 -12.91 3.82 -7.41
C GLY A 175 -12.51 5.28 -7.27
N VAL A 176 -11.44 5.72 -7.94
CA VAL A 176 -11.04 7.13 -7.95
C VAL A 176 -11.96 7.91 -8.89
N ASN A 177 -12.60 8.96 -8.40
CA ASN A 177 -13.50 9.79 -9.21
C ASN A 177 -12.80 10.36 -10.45
N ASN A 178 -13.42 10.17 -11.62
CA ASN A 178 -12.97 10.73 -12.90
C ASN A 178 -14.15 11.30 -13.69
N PRO A 179 -14.57 12.55 -13.38
CA PRO A 179 -15.68 13.19 -14.07
C PRO A 179 -15.49 13.20 -15.59
N GLY A 180 -16.52 12.80 -16.32
CA GLY A 180 -16.50 12.75 -17.79
C GLY A 180 -15.93 11.45 -18.37
N SER A 181 -15.38 10.56 -17.55
CA SER A 181 -15.05 9.18 -17.97
C SER A 181 -16.32 8.35 -18.21
N LEU A 182 -16.13 7.15 -18.75
CA LEU A 182 -17.21 6.25 -19.14
C LEU A 182 -18.05 5.78 -17.93
N THR A 183 -17.38 5.41 -16.83
CA THR A 183 -17.99 4.97 -15.57
C THR A 183 -18.14 6.11 -14.55
N GLY A 184 -17.48 7.25 -14.80
CA GLY A 184 -17.34 8.35 -13.84
C GLY A 184 -16.18 8.17 -12.87
N GLU A 185 -15.42 7.07 -12.98
CA GLU A 185 -14.26 6.73 -12.15
C GLU A 185 -13.09 6.29 -13.04
N ILE A 186 -11.91 6.19 -12.43
CA ILE A 186 -10.74 5.51 -13.00
C ILE A 186 -10.96 4.01 -12.81
N PRO A 187 -10.82 3.20 -13.88
CA PRO A 187 -11.10 1.78 -13.82
C PRO A 187 -10.12 1.06 -12.90
N ALA A 188 -10.61 0.01 -12.24
CA ALA A 188 -9.77 -0.95 -11.56
C ALA A 188 -8.87 -1.70 -12.56
N LEU A 189 -7.70 -2.15 -12.12
CA LEU A 189 -6.85 -3.10 -12.83
C LEU A 189 -7.27 -4.55 -12.57
N THR A 190 -8.52 -4.75 -12.13
CA THR A 190 -9.09 -6.05 -11.74
C THR A 190 -10.53 -6.17 -12.22
N GLY A 191 -10.99 -7.42 -12.43
CA GLY A 191 -12.39 -7.73 -12.77
C GLY A 191 -12.81 -7.30 -14.19
N ASP A 192 -14.12 -7.39 -14.49
CA ASP A 192 -14.58 -7.31 -15.89
C ASP A 192 -14.29 -5.96 -16.58
N ASP A 193 -14.13 -4.88 -15.82
CA ASP A 193 -13.81 -3.57 -16.41
C ASP A 193 -12.39 -3.58 -17.01
N PHE A 194 -11.44 -4.26 -16.35
CA PHE A 194 -10.11 -4.50 -16.88
C PHE A 194 -10.16 -5.37 -18.13
N ASP A 195 -10.88 -6.50 -18.08
CA ASP A 195 -11.03 -7.40 -19.22
C ASP A 195 -11.63 -6.68 -20.43
N HIS A 196 -12.70 -5.91 -20.23
CA HIS A 196 -13.34 -5.18 -21.32
C HIS A 196 -12.45 -4.09 -21.94
N LEU A 197 -11.62 -3.41 -21.14
CA LEU A 197 -10.72 -2.36 -21.61
C LEU A 197 -9.46 -2.93 -22.27
N CYS A 198 -9.04 -4.12 -21.84
CA CYS A 198 -7.82 -4.79 -22.27
C CYS A 198 -8.08 -6.02 -23.17
N ASP A 199 -9.19 -6.03 -23.91
CA ASP A 199 -9.53 -7.07 -24.90
C ASP A 199 -9.44 -8.51 -24.33
N ASP A 200 -10.19 -8.76 -23.25
CA ASP A 200 -10.20 -10.00 -22.47
C ASP A 200 -8.81 -10.37 -21.94
N SER A 201 -8.13 -9.38 -21.34
CA SER A 201 -6.78 -9.52 -20.78
C SER A 201 -5.72 -9.91 -21.84
N ASP A 202 -5.81 -9.36 -23.06
CA ASP A 202 -4.76 -9.47 -24.09
C ASP A 202 -3.52 -8.66 -23.65
N PRO A 203 -2.34 -9.30 -23.48
CA PRO A 203 -1.09 -8.62 -23.13
C PRO A 203 -0.77 -7.43 -24.04
N ALA A 204 -1.06 -7.53 -25.34
CA ALA A 204 -0.78 -6.46 -26.30
C ALA A 204 -1.73 -5.26 -26.13
N ALA A 205 -2.94 -5.48 -25.62
CA ALA A 205 -3.86 -4.39 -25.30
C ALA A 205 -3.41 -3.68 -24.02
N VAL A 206 -2.97 -4.43 -23.00
CA VAL A 206 -2.39 -3.87 -21.77
C VAL A 206 -1.12 -3.06 -22.09
N GLU A 207 -0.24 -3.60 -22.92
CA GLU A 207 0.98 -2.92 -23.38
C GLU A 207 0.63 -1.60 -24.10
N GLU A 208 -0.36 -1.62 -25.00
CA GLU A 208 -0.81 -0.44 -25.73
C GLU A 208 -1.30 0.67 -24.79
N TRP A 209 -2.07 0.29 -23.75
CA TRP A 209 -2.52 1.20 -22.70
C TRP A 209 -1.35 1.83 -21.94
N ILE A 210 -0.39 1.02 -21.49
CA ILE A 210 0.79 1.51 -20.75
C ILE A 210 1.62 2.44 -21.63
N ARG A 211 1.91 2.05 -22.87
CA ARG A 211 2.77 2.83 -23.76
C ARG A 211 2.13 4.13 -24.19
N THR A 212 0.84 4.12 -24.54
CA THR A 212 0.22 5.25 -25.25
C THR A 212 -0.85 6.00 -24.44
N GLY A 213 -1.21 5.51 -23.25
CA GLY A 213 -2.28 6.03 -22.41
C GLY A 213 -3.69 5.82 -23.00
N ARG A 214 -3.81 5.03 -24.06
CA ARG A 214 -5.06 4.69 -24.76
C ARG A 214 -4.92 3.33 -25.43
N SER A 215 -6.04 2.71 -25.82
CA SER A 215 -6.01 1.57 -26.72
C SER A 215 -6.80 1.86 -27.99
N GLU A 216 -6.13 1.86 -29.15
CA GLU A 216 -6.84 1.95 -30.43
C GLU A 216 -7.59 0.65 -30.71
N ARG A 217 -7.16 -0.49 -30.17
CA ARG A 217 -7.91 -1.76 -30.24
C ARG A 217 -9.29 -1.61 -29.62
N PHE A 218 -9.34 -1.11 -28.39
CA PHE A 218 -10.60 -0.77 -27.72
C PHE A 218 -11.40 0.29 -28.49
N LEU A 219 -10.73 1.35 -28.97
CA LEU A 219 -11.39 2.46 -29.66
C LEU A 219 -11.83 2.14 -31.10
N SER A 220 -11.43 1.03 -31.69
CA SER A 220 -11.77 0.67 -33.09
C SER A 220 -12.54 -0.65 -33.23
N GLY A 221 -12.56 -1.50 -32.20
CA GLY A 221 -13.17 -2.83 -32.24
C GLY A 221 -14.69 -2.89 -32.11
N SER A 222 -15.38 -1.78 -31.82
CA SER A 222 -16.81 -1.79 -31.47
C SER A 222 -17.66 -0.84 -32.33
N PRO A 223 -18.93 -1.19 -32.67
CA PRO A 223 -19.85 -0.23 -33.29
C PRO A 223 -20.12 1.02 -32.42
N PHE A 224 -19.73 0.99 -31.14
CA PHE A 224 -19.82 2.11 -30.21
C PHE A 224 -18.53 2.93 -30.09
N SER A 225 -17.50 2.65 -30.90
CA SER A 225 -16.22 3.37 -30.95
C SER A 225 -16.31 4.90 -30.92
N PRO A 226 -17.24 5.57 -31.65
CA PRO A 226 -17.39 7.03 -31.56
C PRO A 226 -17.85 7.51 -30.18
N VAL A 227 -18.65 6.71 -29.48
CA VAL A 227 -19.10 6.99 -28.11
C VAL A 227 -17.94 6.78 -27.13
N GLY A 228 -17.19 5.69 -27.27
CA GLY A 228 -15.98 5.45 -26.47
C GLY A 228 -14.96 6.59 -26.57
N ARG A 229 -14.65 7.04 -27.80
CA ARG A 229 -13.78 8.21 -28.03
C ARG A 229 -14.32 9.48 -27.38
N TRP A 230 -15.62 9.73 -27.47
CA TRP A 230 -16.24 10.92 -26.86
C TRP A 230 -16.04 10.98 -25.35
N PHE A 231 -16.15 9.85 -24.64
CA PHE A 231 -15.88 9.80 -23.20
C PHE A 231 -14.37 9.92 -22.89
N MET A 232 -13.50 9.23 -23.63
CA MET A 232 -12.04 9.35 -23.45
C MET A 232 -11.50 10.76 -23.69
N ASP A 233 -12.10 11.50 -24.62
CA ASP A 233 -11.68 12.87 -24.88
C ASP A 233 -12.11 13.84 -23.76
N ARG A 234 -13.18 13.51 -23.03
CA ARG A 234 -13.84 14.36 -22.02
C ARG A 234 -13.51 14.01 -20.58
N GLN A 235 -12.96 12.84 -20.31
CA GLN A 235 -12.53 12.48 -18.97
C GLN A 235 -11.52 13.50 -18.45
N LEU A 236 -11.69 13.89 -17.19
CA LEU A 236 -10.85 14.89 -16.54
C LEU A 236 -9.41 14.38 -16.40
N THR A 237 -9.26 13.15 -15.92
CA THR A 237 -7.98 12.47 -15.75
C THR A 237 -7.77 11.50 -16.90
N LYS A 238 -6.64 11.63 -17.59
CA LYS A 238 -6.24 10.77 -18.70
C LYS A 238 -5.06 9.90 -18.25
N MET A 239 -5.07 8.64 -18.66
CA MET A 239 -3.92 7.76 -18.45
C MET A 239 -2.72 8.35 -19.20
N PRO A 240 -1.57 8.55 -18.53
CA PRO A 240 -0.36 9.02 -19.19
C PRO A 240 0.22 7.93 -20.10
N ALA A 241 0.99 8.37 -21.10
CA ALA A 241 1.80 7.49 -21.93
C ALA A 241 3.16 7.30 -21.24
N TYR A 242 3.64 6.06 -21.19
CA TYR A 242 4.92 5.71 -20.54
C TYR A 242 6.02 5.29 -21.53
N ASP A 243 5.76 5.32 -22.83
CA ASP A 243 6.72 4.94 -23.89
C ASP A 243 8.04 5.72 -23.86
N GLU A 244 8.03 6.98 -23.41
CA GLU A 244 9.23 7.79 -23.25
C GLU A 244 9.92 7.61 -21.89
N THR A 245 9.27 6.99 -20.90
CA THR A 245 9.72 6.94 -19.50
C THR A 245 10.12 5.55 -19.01
N LEU A 246 9.56 4.49 -19.61
CA LEU A 246 9.82 3.10 -19.26
C LEU A 246 10.60 2.41 -20.37
N SER A 247 11.54 1.57 -19.98
CA SER A 247 12.19 0.61 -20.89
C SER A 247 11.22 -0.51 -21.31
N ASP A 248 11.55 -1.24 -22.38
CA ASP A 248 10.72 -2.35 -22.84
C ASP A 248 10.59 -3.45 -21.76
N ASP A 249 11.66 -3.76 -21.03
CA ASP A 249 11.64 -4.75 -19.94
C ASP A 249 10.73 -4.29 -18.77
N GLU A 250 10.74 -2.99 -18.46
CA GLU A 250 9.86 -2.39 -17.44
C GLU A 250 8.38 -2.42 -17.86
N VAL A 251 8.09 -2.17 -19.15
CA VAL A 251 6.74 -2.31 -19.70
C VAL A 251 6.28 -3.76 -19.60
N ASP A 252 7.12 -4.73 -19.98
CA ASP A 252 6.82 -6.15 -19.89
C ASP A 252 6.50 -6.58 -18.44
N LEU A 253 7.26 -6.09 -17.46
CA LEU A 253 6.99 -6.31 -16.04
C LEU A 253 5.62 -5.77 -15.62
N LEU A 254 5.27 -4.54 -16.02
CA LEU A 254 3.97 -3.95 -15.69
C LEU A 254 2.81 -4.67 -16.39
N VAL A 255 2.99 -5.13 -17.63
CA VAL A 255 2.00 -5.96 -18.34
C VAL A 255 1.77 -7.25 -17.57
N GLU A 256 2.83 -7.96 -17.20
CA GLU A 256 2.77 -9.20 -16.40
C GLU A 256 1.99 -8.98 -15.10
N TYR A 257 2.28 -7.88 -14.40
CA TYR A 257 1.64 -7.55 -13.14
C TYR A 257 0.18 -7.11 -13.28
N CYS A 258 -0.16 -6.33 -14.30
CA CYS A 258 -1.55 -5.96 -14.59
C CYS A 258 -2.39 -7.19 -14.91
N LEU A 259 -1.85 -8.14 -15.69
CA LEU A 259 -2.52 -9.41 -15.98
C LEU A 259 -2.66 -10.27 -14.73
N HIS A 260 -1.65 -10.29 -13.84
CA HIS A 260 -1.75 -10.97 -12.54
C HIS A 260 -2.90 -10.42 -11.70
N LEU A 261 -2.97 -9.09 -11.54
CA LEU A 261 -4.08 -8.44 -10.83
C LEU A 261 -5.44 -8.70 -11.51
N GLY A 262 -5.50 -8.59 -12.84
CA GLY A 262 -6.68 -8.89 -13.65
C GLY A 262 -7.23 -10.29 -13.38
N ASN A 263 -6.36 -11.30 -13.40
CA ASN A 263 -6.70 -12.71 -13.16
C ASN A 263 -7.12 -13.01 -11.72
N LEU A 264 -6.61 -12.28 -10.73
CA LEU A 264 -7.01 -12.43 -9.34
C LEU A 264 -8.43 -11.90 -9.09
N GLY A 265 -8.82 -10.84 -9.81
CA GLY A 265 -10.07 -10.13 -9.59
C GLY A 265 -10.04 -9.19 -8.37
N PRO A 266 -11.20 -8.69 -7.93
CA PRO A 266 -11.28 -7.75 -6.81
C PRO A 266 -10.72 -8.36 -5.52
N MET A 267 -9.90 -7.59 -4.80
CA MET A 267 -9.18 -8.07 -3.63
C MET A 267 -10.13 -8.24 -2.44
N ASP A 268 -10.37 -9.48 -2.04
CA ASP A 268 -10.88 -9.86 -0.72
C ASP A 268 -9.74 -10.39 0.16
N PRO A 269 -9.96 -10.74 1.44
CA PRO A 269 -8.87 -11.22 2.31
C PRO A 269 -8.15 -12.48 1.79
N THR A 270 -8.86 -13.37 1.10
CA THR A 270 -8.29 -14.61 0.52
C THR A 270 -7.47 -14.32 -0.72
N VAL A 271 -8.00 -13.46 -1.61
CA VAL A 271 -7.31 -13.02 -2.82
C VAL A 271 -6.06 -12.23 -2.45
N TYR A 272 -6.16 -11.34 -1.45
CA TYR A 272 -5.02 -10.60 -0.91
C TYR A 272 -3.92 -11.53 -0.39
N ALA A 273 -4.27 -12.55 0.40
CA ALA A 273 -3.29 -13.53 0.88
C ALA A 273 -2.61 -14.29 -0.28
N SER A 274 -3.36 -14.64 -1.31
CA SER A 274 -2.83 -15.31 -2.51
C SER A 274 -1.91 -14.40 -3.33
N HIS A 275 -2.26 -13.12 -3.45
CA HIS A 275 -1.41 -12.10 -4.03
C HIS A 275 -0.09 -11.98 -3.27
N GLN A 276 -0.13 -11.92 -1.94
CA GLN A 276 1.07 -11.87 -1.10
C GLN A 276 1.96 -13.11 -1.28
N VAL A 277 1.38 -14.31 -1.41
CA VAL A 277 2.16 -15.51 -1.72
C VAL A 277 2.85 -15.40 -3.07
N ALA A 278 2.15 -14.87 -4.09
CA ALA A 278 2.71 -14.69 -5.43
C ALA A 278 3.89 -13.69 -5.44
N LEU A 279 3.78 -12.56 -4.72
CA LEU A 279 4.87 -11.59 -4.59
C LEU A 279 6.11 -12.21 -3.91
N ASN A 280 5.89 -13.11 -2.94
CA ASN A 280 6.95 -13.77 -2.20
C ASN A 280 7.51 -15.03 -2.88
N THR A 281 6.98 -15.42 -4.05
CA THR A 281 7.46 -16.60 -4.78
C THR A 281 8.68 -16.22 -5.64
N PRO A 282 9.85 -16.86 -5.49
CA PRO A 282 11.03 -16.55 -6.30
C PRO A 282 10.82 -16.83 -7.79
N SER A 283 11.52 -16.07 -8.64
CA SER A 283 11.44 -16.18 -10.11
C SER A 283 12.07 -17.45 -10.68
N ASP A 284 12.98 -18.09 -9.94
CA ASP A 284 13.70 -19.29 -10.37
C ASP A 284 13.18 -20.54 -9.63
N PRO A 285 12.58 -21.51 -10.33
CA PRO A 285 12.09 -22.74 -9.70
C PRO A 285 13.20 -23.62 -9.10
N GLU A 286 14.48 -23.40 -9.47
CA GLU A 286 15.62 -24.10 -8.87
C GLU A 286 15.85 -23.66 -7.40
N LEU A 287 15.43 -22.43 -7.03
CA LEU A 287 15.38 -21.96 -5.63
C LEU A 287 14.27 -22.63 -4.80
N THR A 288 13.16 -23.07 -5.41
CA THR A 288 12.05 -23.77 -4.70
C THR A 288 12.35 -25.21 -4.31
N THR A 289 13.45 -25.80 -4.78
CA THR A 289 13.80 -27.20 -4.47
C THR A 289 14.72 -27.37 -3.25
N GLN A 290 15.11 -26.29 -2.57
CA GLN A 290 15.80 -26.43 -1.30
C GLN A 290 14.83 -26.93 -0.22
N PRO A 291 15.06 -28.13 0.37
CA PRO A 291 14.34 -28.53 1.57
C PRO A 291 14.58 -27.50 2.67
N ALA A 292 13.58 -27.27 3.52
CA ALA A 292 13.66 -26.44 4.72
C ALA A 292 15.06 -26.56 5.35
N ALA A 293 15.78 -25.43 5.36
CA ALA A 293 17.21 -25.41 5.59
C ALA A 293 17.58 -26.17 6.87
N PRO A 294 18.45 -27.20 6.81
CA PRO A 294 19.23 -27.55 7.98
C PRO A 294 20.16 -26.37 8.24
N SER A 295 20.38 -26.03 9.52
CA SER A 295 21.27 -24.95 9.94
C SER A 295 22.64 -25.07 9.24
N ILE A 296 22.85 -24.25 8.20
CA ILE A 296 24.14 -24.07 7.54
C ILE A 296 24.62 -22.68 7.95
N THR A 297 25.87 -22.62 8.37
CA THR A 297 26.59 -21.43 8.81
C THR A 297 26.40 -20.28 7.81
N ASP A 298 25.82 -19.18 8.27
CA ASP A 298 25.46 -18.01 7.49
C ASP A 298 26.71 -17.15 7.18
N ASP A 299 27.13 -17.19 5.92
CA ASP A 299 28.24 -16.39 5.36
C ASP A 299 27.75 -15.04 4.79
N SER A 300 26.49 -14.65 5.01
CA SER A 300 25.98 -13.35 4.55
C SER A 300 26.79 -12.20 5.17
N PRO A 301 27.15 -11.18 4.38
CA PRO A 301 27.98 -10.09 4.86
C PRO A 301 27.27 -9.34 5.99
N ARG A 302 27.95 -9.26 7.14
CA ARG A 302 27.44 -8.66 8.38
C ARG A 302 27.59 -7.15 8.39
N LEU A 303 26.76 -6.49 9.21
CA LEU A 303 26.94 -5.09 9.52
C LEU A 303 28.32 -4.91 10.18
N PRO A 304 29.21 -4.06 9.65
CA PRO A 304 30.54 -3.87 10.22
C PRO A 304 30.45 -3.45 11.69
N PRO A 305 31.24 -4.03 12.61
CA PRO A 305 31.12 -3.75 14.04
C PRO A 305 31.20 -2.27 14.41
N ALA A 306 32.03 -1.49 13.69
CA ALA A 306 32.13 -0.04 13.91
C ALA A 306 30.82 0.70 13.58
N VAL A 307 30.13 0.30 12.51
CA VAL A 307 28.84 0.88 12.11
C VAL A 307 27.72 0.40 13.04
N ALA A 308 27.74 -0.88 13.43
CA ALA A 308 26.80 -1.45 14.40
C ALA A 308 26.86 -0.73 15.76
N GLU A 309 28.06 -0.41 16.25
CA GLU A 309 28.26 0.34 17.49
C GLU A 309 27.70 1.76 17.37
N LEU A 310 27.97 2.45 16.25
CA LEU A 310 27.43 3.79 15.98
C LEU A 310 25.90 3.82 15.98
N PHE A 311 25.26 2.86 15.30
CA PHE A 311 23.79 2.76 15.32
C PHE A 311 23.26 2.46 16.72
N SER A 312 23.90 1.55 17.46
CA SER A 312 23.52 1.18 18.83
C SER A 312 23.61 2.35 19.81
N GLN A 313 24.61 3.21 19.66
CA GLN A 313 24.83 4.40 20.49
C GLN A 313 23.87 5.55 20.14
N HIS A 314 23.69 5.83 18.86
CA HIS A 314 23.10 7.10 18.42
C HIS A 314 21.69 6.96 17.80
N CYS A 315 21.34 5.80 17.26
CA CYS A 315 20.10 5.60 16.51
C CYS A 315 19.02 4.86 17.33
N ILE A 316 19.38 3.75 17.99
CA ILE A 316 18.39 2.85 18.62
C ILE A 316 17.64 3.49 19.80
N ARG A 317 18.20 4.53 20.44
CA ARG A 317 17.52 5.28 21.51
C ARG A 317 16.18 5.89 21.03
N CYS A 318 16.14 6.35 19.78
CA CYS A 318 14.97 7.02 19.19
C CYS A 318 14.30 6.22 18.07
N HIS A 319 15.02 5.29 17.44
CA HIS A 319 14.58 4.45 16.34
C HIS A 319 14.75 2.96 16.69
N GLY A 320 14.30 2.57 17.88
CA GLY A 320 14.39 1.21 18.39
C GLY A 320 13.03 0.68 18.85
N PRO A 321 12.96 -0.51 19.45
CA PRO A 321 11.67 -1.12 19.79
C PRO A 321 10.91 -0.35 20.88
N LYS A 322 11.62 0.39 21.74
CA LYS A 322 11.03 1.21 22.82
C LYS A 322 10.45 2.54 22.30
N LYS A 323 10.99 3.08 21.21
CA LYS A 323 10.65 4.41 20.68
C LYS A 323 10.92 4.45 19.19
N GLN A 324 9.92 4.88 18.43
CA GLN A 324 9.93 4.84 16.96
C GLN A 324 9.59 6.23 16.45
N LYS A 325 10.54 7.17 16.58
CA LYS A 325 10.33 8.55 16.10
C LYS A 325 10.19 8.54 14.57
N SER A 326 9.24 9.34 14.07
CA SER A 326 8.89 9.44 12.64
C SER A 326 8.57 8.09 12.01
N ASP A 327 7.94 7.22 12.80
CA ASP A 327 7.58 5.84 12.43
C ASP A 327 8.73 5.01 11.83
N TYR A 328 9.96 5.30 12.26
CA TYR A 328 11.17 4.67 11.72
C TYR A 328 11.93 3.89 12.79
N ARG A 329 12.37 2.68 12.44
CA ARG A 329 13.14 1.76 13.28
C ARG A 329 14.44 1.35 12.60
N MET A 330 15.46 1.05 13.40
CA MET A 330 16.81 0.76 12.91
C MET A 330 17.50 -0.39 13.68
N ASP A 331 16.76 -1.11 14.53
CA ASP A 331 17.29 -2.20 15.36
C ASP A 331 17.36 -3.55 14.64
N THR A 332 16.67 -3.72 13.51
CA THR A 332 16.84 -4.86 12.61
C THR A 332 17.11 -4.37 11.19
N LYS A 333 17.65 -5.24 10.33
CA LYS A 333 17.86 -4.89 8.91
C LYS A 333 16.55 -4.51 8.25
N GLU A 334 15.53 -5.35 8.38
CA GLU A 334 14.24 -5.16 7.72
C GLU A 334 13.64 -3.81 8.10
N ALA A 335 13.72 -3.43 9.38
CA ALA A 335 13.26 -2.15 9.88
C ALA A 335 14.10 -0.97 9.34
N ALA A 336 15.44 -1.08 9.35
CA ALA A 336 16.33 -0.02 8.90
C ALA A 336 16.19 0.31 7.39
N PHE A 337 15.78 -0.67 6.58
CA PHE A 337 15.55 -0.48 5.14
C PHE A 337 14.08 -0.18 4.81
N ALA A 338 13.18 -0.22 5.80
CA ALA A 338 11.82 0.25 5.65
C ALA A 338 11.77 1.77 5.52
N LEU A 339 10.68 2.25 4.91
CA LEU A 339 10.39 3.68 4.86
C LEU A 339 9.88 4.12 6.24
N GLY A 340 10.47 5.19 6.77
CA GLY A 340 9.83 5.98 7.83
C GLY A 340 8.94 7.06 7.23
N GLU A 341 8.20 7.77 8.09
CA GLU A 341 7.27 8.84 7.70
C GLU A 341 7.89 9.86 6.73
N ILE A 342 9.12 10.31 7.01
CA ILE A 342 9.81 11.30 6.18
C ILE A 342 10.23 10.70 4.83
N ALA A 343 10.69 9.46 4.83
CA ALA A 343 11.11 8.77 3.61
C ALA A 343 9.91 8.54 2.68
N GLU A 344 8.76 8.19 3.26
CA GLU A 344 7.48 8.09 2.55
C GLU A 344 7.03 9.45 1.98
N PHE A 345 7.03 10.51 2.80
CA PHE A 345 6.64 11.85 2.36
C PHE A 345 7.52 12.39 1.22
N LEU A 346 8.81 12.11 1.25
CA LEU A 346 9.78 12.54 0.24
C LEU A 346 9.91 11.55 -0.94
N GLU A 347 9.12 10.48 -0.94
CA GLU A 347 9.13 9.41 -1.95
C GLU A 347 10.56 8.87 -2.23
N THR A 348 11.34 8.69 -1.16
CA THR A 348 12.74 8.26 -1.24
C THR A 348 13.04 7.15 -0.23
N SER A 349 14.11 6.39 -0.46
CA SER A 349 14.52 5.34 0.49
C SER A 349 15.32 5.91 1.65
N THR A 350 15.09 5.37 2.86
CA THR A 350 15.90 5.72 4.02
C THR A 350 17.37 5.34 3.80
N ILE A 351 17.59 4.13 3.27
CA ILE A 351 18.90 3.59 2.90
C ILE A 351 18.81 3.09 1.46
N THR A 352 19.64 3.65 0.59
CA THR A 352 19.75 3.25 -0.82
C THR A 352 21.09 2.51 -1.01
N PRO A 353 21.11 1.16 -1.04
CA PRO A 353 22.33 0.39 -1.23
C PRO A 353 23.16 0.87 -2.42
N GLY A 354 24.45 1.12 -2.20
CA GLY A 354 25.37 1.56 -3.24
C GLY A 354 25.33 3.06 -3.55
N ASP A 355 24.33 3.80 -3.04
CA ASP A 355 24.21 5.23 -3.27
C ASP A 355 24.01 6.02 -1.97
N PRO A 356 25.11 6.44 -1.32
CA PRO A 356 25.05 7.28 -0.14
C PRO A 356 24.39 8.63 -0.38
N LYS A 357 24.47 9.19 -1.59
CA LYS A 357 23.93 10.54 -1.87
C LYS A 357 22.42 10.53 -1.96
N SER A 358 21.86 9.43 -2.44
CA SER A 358 20.41 9.21 -2.52
C SER A 358 19.85 8.53 -1.27
N SER A 359 20.65 8.35 -0.22
CA SER A 359 20.21 7.75 1.04
C SER A 359 19.82 8.84 2.04
N LEU A 360 18.56 8.88 2.43
CA LEU A 360 18.05 9.86 3.37
C LEU A 360 18.78 9.79 4.73
N LEU A 361 19.20 8.59 5.15
CA LEU A 361 20.08 8.38 6.31
C LEU A 361 21.31 9.31 6.25
N VAL A 362 22.03 9.32 5.13
CA VAL A 362 23.27 10.11 4.98
C VAL A 362 22.95 11.61 4.91
N THR A 363 21.84 11.98 4.28
CA THR A 363 21.34 13.36 4.25
C THR A 363 21.10 13.90 5.66
N PHE A 364 20.44 13.13 6.52
CA PHE A 364 20.18 13.50 7.92
C PHE A 364 21.44 13.60 8.78
N LEU A 365 22.44 12.77 8.50
CA LEU A 365 23.74 12.81 9.19
C LEU A 365 24.57 14.02 8.78
N LEU A 366 24.43 14.49 7.54
CA LEU A 366 25.17 15.63 6.98
C LEU A 366 24.48 16.97 7.18
N ALA A 367 23.22 16.99 7.65
CA ALA A 367 22.48 18.23 7.82
C ALA A 367 23.16 19.16 8.85
N GLU A 368 23.25 20.44 8.51
CA GLU A 368 23.83 21.49 9.36
C GLU A 368 22.72 22.45 9.81
N GLU A 369 22.35 22.41 11.10
CA GLU A 369 21.30 23.25 11.72
C GLU A 369 19.92 23.15 11.03
N GLU A 370 18.87 23.73 11.64
CA GLU A 370 17.51 23.70 11.07
C GLU A 370 17.50 24.40 9.72
N ASP A 371 17.44 23.67 8.61
CA ASP A 371 17.10 24.24 7.31
C ASP A 371 15.61 24.57 7.30
N PRO A 372 15.22 25.86 7.44
CA PRO A 372 13.81 26.22 7.60
C PRO A 372 13.02 26.05 6.29
N GLU A 373 13.70 25.90 5.16
CA GLU A 373 13.06 25.73 3.86
C GLU A 373 12.78 24.25 3.54
N ASN A 374 13.57 23.32 4.09
CA ASN A 374 13.47 21.89 3.76
C ASN A 374 13.06 20.99 4.94
N GLU A 375 12.88 21.54 6.16
CA GLU A 375 12.50 20.78 7.36
C GLU A 375 13.43 19.58 7.66
N ILE A 376 14.69 19.64 7.20
CA ILE A 376 15.70 18.64 7.49
C ILE A 376 16.45 19.06 8.76
N PHE A 377 16.33 18.23 9.80
CA PHE A 377 16.98 18.45 11.10
C PHE A 377 18.17 17.51 11.26
N PRO A 378 19.33 17.96 11.78
CA PRO A 378 20.47 17.08 12.05
C PRO A 378 20.11 15.92 12.98
N MET A 379 20.55 14.72 12.62
CA MET A 379 20.39 13.52 13.45
C MET A 379 21.75 13.02 13.98
N PRO A 380 21.88 12.75 15.30
CA PRO A 380 20.86 12.88 16.34
C PRO A 380 20.56 14.34 16.68
N PRO A 381 19.36 14.63 17.24
CA PRO A 381 18.92 16.00 17.53
C PRO A 381 19.76 16.66 18.62
N ASP A 382 20.27 15.88 19.58
CA ASP A 382 21.13 16.36 20.65
C ASP A 382 22.55 16.62 20.09
N GLU A 383 23.03 17.86 20.19
CA GLU A 383 24.32 18.28 19.61
C GLU A 383 25.51 17.46 20.12
N GLU A 384 25.48 17.07 21.40
CA GLU A 384 26.50 16.25 22.05
C GLU A 384 26.59 14.81 21.48
N ASP A 385 25.49 14.33 20.88
CA ASP A 385 25.37 12.98 20.31
C ASP A 385 25.60 12.97 18.78
N ARG A 386 25.92 14.12 18.14
CA ARG A 386 26.17 14.21 16.70
C ARG A 386 27.44 13.48 16.26
N PHE A 387 27.39 12.96 15.04
CA PHE A 387 28.48 12.20 14.46
C PHE A 387 29.65 13.10 14.04
N THR A 388 30.88 12.61 14.21
CA THR A 388 32.05 13.24 13.63
C THR A 388 32.11 12.97 12.11
N PRO A 389 32.81 13.80 11.32
CA PRO A 389 32.98 13.56 9.88
C PRO A 389 33.53 12.17 9.56
N GLU A 390 34.41 11.62 10.39
CA GLU A 390 34.96 10.27 10.24
C GLU A 390 33.89 9.19 10.46
N GLN A 391 33.00 9.37 11.44
CA GLN A 391 31.90 8.45 11.70
C GLN A 391 30.86 8.47 10.58
N ILE A 392 30.51 9.66 10.06
CA ILE A 392 29.62 9.81 8.91
C ILE A 392 30.24 9.16 7.66
N THR A 393 31.57 9.30 7.50
CA THR A 393 32.31 8.64 6.40
C THR A 393 32.19 7.12 6.50
N LEU A 394 32.35 6.53 7.69
CA LEU A 394 32.19 5.09 7.88
C LEU A 394 30.78 4.59 7.51
N ILE A 395 29.74 5.34 7.89
CA ILE A 395 28.35 5.00 7.53
C ILE A 395 28.14 5.15 6.01
N SER A 396 28.67 6.21 5.42
CA SER A 396 28.58 6.47 3.97
C SER A 396 29.30 5.39 3.15
N GLU A 397 30.49 4.95 3.59
CA GLU A 397 31.24 3.85 2.96
C GLU A 397 30.49 2.53 3.09
N TRP A 398 29.85 2.28 4.23
CA TRP A 398 29.00 1.11 4.42
C TRP A 398 27.81 1.13 3.45
N VAL A 399 27.12 2.26 3.29
CA VAL A 399 26.05 2.40 2.29
C VAL A 399 26.60 2.17 0.87
N ALA A 400 27.75 2.76 0.54
CA ALA A 400 28.41 2.60 -0.76
C ALA A 400 28.80 1.14 -1.07
N ALA A 401 29.12 0.36 -0.04
CA ALA A 401 29.42 -1.07 -0.14
C ALA A 401 28.18 -1.95 -0.32
N GLY A 402 27.00 -1.36 -0.54
CA GLY A 402 25.73 -2.08 -0.66
C GLY A 402 25.02 -2.29 0.67
N ALA A 403 25.42 -1.54 1.71
CA ALA A 403 24.81 -1.56 3.03
C ALA A 403 24.68 -2.99 3.63
N PRO A 404 25.78 -3.79 3.67
CA PRO A 404 25.73 -5.17 4.14
C PRO A 404 25.23 -5.25 5.58
N TRP A 405 24.16 -6.00 5.78
CA TRP A 405 23.56 -6.29 7.08
C TRP A 405 22.93 -7.68 6.98
N HIS A 406 23.21 -8.49 7.98
CA HIS A 406 22.76 -9.87 8.07
C HIS A 406 21.40 -9.98 8.77
N GLU A 407 20.46 -10.77 8.25
CA GLU A 407 19.06 -10.81 8.73
C GLU A 407 18.95 -11.10 10.24
N SER A 408 19.72 -12.06 10.77
CA SER A 408 19.71 -12.36 12.21
C SER A 408 20.49 -11.38 13.11
N GLN A 409 21.06 -10.30 12.57
CA GLN A 409 21.82 -9.33 13.34
C GLN A 409 20.89 -8.21 13.82
N GLU A 410 20.49 -8.29 15.09
CA GLU A 410 19.74 -7.26 15.79
C GLU A 410 20.66 -6.34 16.59
N LEU A 411 20.34 -5.05 16.64
CA LEU A 411 21.04 -4.05 17.43
C LEU A 411 20.24 -3.72 18.69
N GLN A 412 20.95 -3.41 19.77
CA GLN A 412 20.36 -2.98 21.02
C GLN A 412 20.93 -1.62 21.38
N SER A 413 20.11 -0.77 22.02
CA SER A 413 20.62 0.51 22.50
C SER A 413 21.66 0.28 23.58
N THR A 414 22.78 1.00 23.50
CA THR A 414 23.77 1.06 24.59
C THR A 414 23.37 2.07 25.67
N TYR A 415 22.30 2.84 25.44
CA TYR A 415 21.74 3.78 26.41
C TYR A 415 20.95 3.03 27.49
N THR A 416 21.35 3.17 28.75
CA THR A 416 20.56 2.70 29.90
C THR A 416 19.68 3.84 30.38
N ASP A 417 18.35 3.60 30.39
CA ASP A 417 17.33 4.52 30.93
C ASP A 417 17.61 4.94 32.39
#